data_AF-A0A9W8M9X1-F1
#
_entry.id   AF-A0A9W8M9X1-F1
#
_cell.length_a   1.000
_cell.length_b   1.000
_cell.length_c   1.000
_cell.angle_alpha   90.00
_cell.angle_beta   90.00
_cell.angle_gamma   90.00
#
_symmetry.space_group_name_H-M   'P 1'
#
loop_
_entity.id
_entity.type
_entity.pdbx_description
1 polymer ?
#
loop_
_entity_poly.entity_id
_entity_poly.type
_entity_poly.pdbx_seq_one_letter_code
_entity_poly.pdbx_strand_id
1 'polypeptide(L)'
;MKQQHAKRPRRSGGSATEELSPTAAWRESKRPRILSKVHTTLQGIRDPTITSARRNELSREEKAVLDELATPLSPQSRKYAGIGKGMPSQPMEPRALEFERIPTVSHIIKALNEEIILSDTDDEEDTKDEAPCLPSTSGTTESQPTHEDGDKEDSDWTTDEDESGTGSSDLYSVVPESLGYITSEDGSMLGDVVNEAILEASLEDLKITDYKDLLSMDRTRKRHLLQNTDLAILRQLQLKKLIDEVDIGTVLLDRLDQDLRRLMLNATSVLRMMELTDTIISGSFIHPVIGRGTLVPNDLDIFTTDRTFGAVLSYFKKKGYGNCQEVYPRASEHPPYRSNLQDINFIFELTNKKAYKINVIVSKGRPLLPILQFHSTPVMNYIAHHGLVSLYDITLYHLGINNYVNPPARVQECIVKYERRGFEMWDRFEEEHTCKIDGCCPQTIRSLFDRDVVHFRFPELSDIPHAVLRKSEAEIAVWRLATGMMCKATTNDDAGFVICDANYTVLRR
;
A
#
# COMPACT_ATOMS: atom_id res chain seq x y z
N MET A 1 33.61 -54.69 -32.23
CA MET A 1 33.59 -53.96 -33.51
C MET A 1 33.91 -52.50 -33.24
N LYS A 2 35.10 -52.04 -33.66
CA LYS A 2 35.62 -50.68 -33.42
C LYS A 2 35.07 -49.73 -34.49
N GLN A 3 34.26 -48.73 -34.10
CA GLN A 3 33.82 -47.66 -34.98
C GLN A 3 34.81 -46.50 -34.98
N GLN A 4 34.99 -45.95 -36.17
CA GLN A 4 36.05 -45.03 -36.59
C GLN A 4 35.82 -43.59 -36.11
N HIS A 5 36.93 -42.91 -35.85
CA HIS A 5 37.01 -41.47 -35.61
C HIS A 5 36.67 -40.66 -36.87
N ALA A 6 35.70 -39.77 -36.76
CA ALA A 6 35.51 -38.65 -37.71
C ALA A 6 35.94 -37.34 -37.02
N LYS A 7 36.98 -36.70 -37.58
CA LYS A 7 37.47 -35.37 -37.18
C LYS A 7 36.47 -34.31 -37.63
N ARG A 8 36.03 -33.44 -36.70
CA ARG A 8 35.27 -32.22 -37.01
C ARG A 8 36.20 -31.09 -37.49
N PRO A 9 35.78 -30.24 -38.44
CA PRO A 9 36.55 -29.09 -38.88
C PRO A 9 36.45 -27.93 -37.87
N ARG A 10 37.57 -27.20 -37.69
CA ARG A 10 37.63 -25.92 -36.98
C ARG A 10 36.86 -24.87 -37.80
N ARG A 11 35.83 -24.25 -37.20
CA ARG A 11 35.25 -23.01 -37.71
C ARG A 11 36.01 -21.81 -37.14
N SER A 12 36.46 -20.97 -38.06
CA SER A 12 37.08 -19.66 -37.88
C SER A 12 36.11 -18.65 -37.26
N GLY A 13 36.69 -17.69 -36.53
CA GLY A 13 36.00 -16.64 -35.81
C GLY A 13 35.08 -15.78 -36.68
N GLY A 14 33.86 -15.58 -36.17
CA GLY A 14 32.95 -14.52 -36.57
C GLY A 14 32.93 -13.47 -35.47
N SER A 15 33.24 -12.24 -35.85
CA SER A 15 33.09 -11.03 -35.04
C SER A 15 31.65 -10.91 -34.53
N ALA A 16 31.46 -10.93 -33.21
CA ALA A 16 30.19 -10.64 -32.58
C ALA A 16 29.96 -9.13 -32.58
N THR A 17 29.17 -8.64 -33.53
CA THR A 17 28.39 -7.42 -33.31
C THR A 17 27.25 -7.83 -32.37
N GLU A 18 27.33 -7.43 -31.11
CA GLU A 18 26.25 -7.59 -30.13
C GLU A 18 25.01 -6.85 -30.64
N GLU A 19 24.08 -7.58 -31.27
CA GLU A 19 22.71 -7.12 -31.42
C GLU A 19 22.11 -7.01 -30.02
N LEU A 20 21.88 -5.77 -29.59
CA LEU A 20 21.12 -5.45 -28.38
C LEU A 20 19.81 -6.24 -28.38
N SER A 21 19.52 -6.92 -27.28
CA SER A 21 18.24 -7.61 -27.11
C SER A 21 17.07 -6.64 -27.42
N PRO A 22 15.92 -7.12 -27.93
CA PRO A 22 14.75 -6.26 -28.18
C PRO A 22 14.33 -5.41 -26.97
N THR A 23 14.65 -5.87 -25.76
CA THR A 23 14.43 -5.15 -24.50
C THR A 23 15.40 -3.99 -24.29
N ALA A 24 16.65 -4.10 -24.74
CA ALA A 24 17.65 -3.02 -24.67
C ALA A 24 17.44 -1.97 -25.76
N ALA A 25 17.06 -2.36 -26.98
CA ALA A 25 16.63 -1.42 -28.01
C ALA A 25 15.35 -0.65 -27.62
N TRP A 26 14.44 -1.30 -26.89
CA TRP A 26 13.26 -0.65 -26.30
C TRP A 26 13.63 0.36 -25.19
N ARG A 27 14.67 0.08 -24.37
CA ARG A 27 15.18 1.00 -23.32
C ARG A 27 15.68 2.33 -23.88
N GLU A 28 16.37 2.31 -25.03
CA GLU A 28 16.86 3.55 -25.67
C GLU A 28 15.76 4.28 -26.44
N SER A 29 14.81 3.54 -27.06
CA SER A 29 13.71 4.11 -27.83
C SER A 29 12.64 4.82 -27.00
N LYS A 30 12.48 4.47 -25.72
CA LYS A 30 11.43 5.01 -24.83
C LYS A 30 11.96 5.49 -23.47
N ARG A 31 13.25 5.82 -23.36
CA ARG A 31 13.69 6.68 -22.26
C ARG A 31 12.79 7.92 -22.31
N PRO A 32 11.98 8.22 -21.28
CA PRO A 32 11.07 9.36 -21.32
C PRO A 32 11.90 10.58 -21.72
N ARG A 33 11.49 11.31 -22.76
CA ARG A 33 12.13 12.59 -23.15
C ARG A 33 12.29 13.51 -21.94
N ILE A 34 11.39 13.35 -20.96
CA ILE A 34 11.40 13.93 -19.63
C ILE A 34 12.71 13.60 -18.89
N LEU A 35 13.10 12.33 -18.71
CA LEU A 35 14.35 11.97 -18.02
C LEU A 35 15.59 12.45 -18.78
N SER A 36 15.57 12.45 -20.12
CA SER A 36 16.68 12.99 -20.92
C SER A 36 16.80 14.51 -20.81
N LYS A 37 15.68 15.25 -20.83
CA LYS A 37 15.65 16.71 -20.65
C LYS A 37 16.03 17.08 -19.22
N VAL A 38 15.48 16.41 -18.21
CA VAL A 38 15.86 16.58 -16.79
C VAL A 38 17.35 16.32 -16.61
N HIS A 39 17.89 15.23 -17.16
CA HIS A 39 19.33 14.94 -17.12
C HIS A 39 20.18 16.01 -17.84
N THR A 40 19.73 16.53 -18.98
CA THR A 40 20.43 17.60 -19.73
C THR A 40 20.38 18.95 -18.99
N THR A 41 19.24 19.30 -18.40
CA THR A 41 19.07 20.49 -17.56
C THR A 41 19.94 20.41 -16.31
N LEU A 42 19.98 19.25 -15.65
CA LEU A 42 20.86 19.00 -14.52
C LEU A 42 22.35 19.07 -14.90
N GLN A 43 22.73 18.62 -16.10
CA GLN A 43 24.09 18.79 -16.61
C GLN A 43 24.44 20.25 -16.94
N GLY A 44 23.50 21.05 -17.46
CA GLY A 44 23.70 22.47 -17.72
C GLY A 44 23.86 23.32 -16.46
N ILE A 45 23.16 22.99 -15.37
CA ILE A 45 23.32 23.65 -14.05
C ILE A 45 24.69 23.33 -13.43
N ARG A 46 25.28 22.18 -13.78
CA ARG A 46 26.59 21.71 -13.29
C ARG A 46 27.79 22.32 -14.04
N ASP A 47 27.58 23.18 -15.04
CA ASP A 47 28.68 23.87 -15.72
C ASP A 47 29.24 25.00 -14.83
N PRO A 48 30.48 24.86 -14.31
CA PRO A 48 31.09 25.84 -13.40
C PRO A 48 31.34 27.21 -14.05
N THR A 49 31.32 27.31 -15.39
CA THR A 49 31.47 28.58 -16.09
C THR A 49 30.24 29.49 -15.93
N ILE A 50 29.04 28.90 -15.78
CA ILE A 50 27.77 29.60 -15.62
C ILE A 50 27.58 30.11 -14.18
N THR A 51 28.07 29.36 -13.18
CA THR A 51 27.96 29.71 -11.75
C THR A 51 28.82 30.92 -11.37
N SER A 52 29.94 31.16 -12.06
CA SER A 52 30.80 32.32 -11.80
C SER A 52 30.20 33.63 -12.31
N ALA A 53 29.43 33.59 -13.41
CA ALA A 53 28.79 34.76 -13.99
C ALA A 53 27.66 35.29 -13.10
N ARG A 54 26.85 34.40 -12.50
CA ARG A 54 25.71 34.79 -11.63
C ARG A 54 26.12 35.32 -10.25
N ARG A 55 27.29 34.96 -9.72
CA ARG A 55 27.77 35.46 -8.41
C ARG A 55 28.03 36.97 -8.42
N ASN A 56 28.30 37.54 -9.60
CA ASN A 56 28.51 38.97 -9.79
C ASN A 56 27.21 39.77 -9.91
N GLU A 57 26.07 39.11 -10.13
CA GLU A 57 24.75 39.74 -10.29
C GLU A 57 23.95 39.82 -8.98
N LEU A 58 24.41 39.16 -7.91
CA LEU A 58 23.75 39.18 -6.60
C LEU A 58 23.82 40.57 -5.96
N SER A 59 22.67 40.99 -5.41
CA SER A 59 22.50 42.23 -4.67
C SER A 59 23.35 42.24 -3.39
N ARG A 60 23.51 43.43 -2.80
CA ARG A 60 24.30 43.61 -1.57
C ARG A 60 23.67 42.90 -0.39
N GLU A 61 22.33 42.85 -0.32
CA GLU A 61 21.60 42.14 0.73
C GLU A 61 21.79 40.61 0.61
N GLU A 62 21.74 40.04 -0.59
CA GLU A 62 21.91 38.59 -0.81
C GLU A 62 23.32 38.10 -0.46
N LYS A 63 24.35 38.95 -0.68
CA LYS A 63 25.72 38.65 -0.27
C LYS A 63 25.88 38.69 1.26
N ALA A 64 25.18 39.60 1.94
CA ALA A 64 25.25 39.71 3.40
C ALA A 64 24.64 38.49 4.11
N VAL A 65 23.54 37.95 3.59
CA VAL A 65 22.90 36.74 4.14
C VAL A 65 23.79 35.50 3.99
N LEU A 66 24.49 35.37 2.87
CA LEU A 66 25.43 34.27 2.64
C LEU A 66 26.66 34.33 3.54
N ASP A 67 27.15 35.54 3.86
CA ASP A 67 28.27 35.74 4.78
C ASP A 67 27.86 35.51 6.25
N GLU A 68 26.62 35.81 6.63
CA GLU A 68 26.08 35.53 7.97
C GLU A 68 25.98 34.02 8.24
N LEU A 69 25.54 33.25 7.23
CA LEU A 69 25.45 31.79 7.29
C LEU A 69 26.81 31.07 7.26
N ALA A 70 27.87 31.74 6.81
CA ALA A 70 29.22 31.19 6.75
C ALA A 70 30.00 31.33 8.07
N THR A 71 29.42 31.93 9.11
CA THR A 71 30.12 32.17 10.39
C THR A 71 30.01 30.95 11.33
N PRO A 72 31.11 30.27 11.69
CA PRO A 72 31.05 29.08 12.53
C PRO A 72 30.74 29.41 13.99
N LEU A 73 29.73 28.75 14.56
CA LEU A 73 29.38 28.84 15.99
C LEU A 73 30.47 28.20 16.87
N SER A 74 30.88 28.95 17.90
CA SER A 74 31.91 28.60 18.89
C SER A 74 31.47 27.48 19.86
N PRO A 75 32.39 26.60 20.33
CA PRO A 75 32.04 25.53 21.26
C PRO A 75 32.23 25.95 22.73
N GLN A 76 31.17 25.90 23.52
CA GLN A 76 31.28 25.81 24.98
C GLN A 76 30.62 24.52 25.50
N SER A 77 31.50 23.59 25.88
CA SER A 77 31.21 22.49 26.78
C SER A 77 31.36 22.95 28.24
N ARG A 78 30.56 22.39 29.16
CA ARG A 78 31.03 21.85 30.45
C ARG A 78 29.91 21.19 31.27
N LYS A 79 30.21 19.93 31.64
CA LYS A 79 29.97 19.25 32.93
C LYS A 79 28.54 18.91 33.35
N TYR A 80 28.28 17.60 33.43
CA TYR A 80 27.90 16.96 34.70
C TYR A 80 28.64 15.63 34.87
N ALA A 81 29.05 15.37 36.10
CA ALA A 81 29.77 14.19 36.54
C ALA A 81 28.97 13.49 37.64
N GLY A 82 28.94 12.16 37.61
CA GLY A 82 28.78 11.32 38.81
C GLY A 82 27.40 10.71 39.04
N ILE A 83 27.44 9.56 39.73
CA ILE A 83 26.37 8.63 40.13
C ILE A 83 26.16 7.50 39.10
N GLY A 84 26.54 6.23 39.29
CA GLY A 84 27.06 5.54 40.47
C GLY A 84 26.13 4.42 40.94
N LYS A 85 26.55 3.17 40.65
CA LYS A 85 26.23 1.89 41.33
C LYS A 85 24.85 1.27 41.06
N GLY A 86 24.89 0.02 40.58
CA GLY A 86 23.72 -0.83 40.35
C GLY A 86 23.34 -1.71 41.54
N MET A 87 22.19 -2.40 41.40
CA MET A 87 21.83 -3.68 42.03
C MET A 87 20.46 -4.17 41.49
N PRO A 88 19.97 -5.39 41.83
CA PRO A 88 19.98 -6.58 40.98
C PRO A 88 18.62 -6.96 40.39
N SER A 89 18.64 -7.81 39.36
CA SER A 89 17.47 -8.44 38.73
C SER A 89 16.85 -9.53 39.60
N GLN A 90 15.53 -9.50 39.78
CA GLN A 90 14.72 -10.68 40.11
C GLN A 90 13.73 -10.97 38.96
N PRO A 91 13.46 -12.25 38.67
CA PRO A 91 12.55 -12.65 37.58
C PRO A 91 11.10 -12.66 38.08
N MET A 92 10.18 -12.05 37.31
CA MET A 92 8.75 -12.26 37.49
C MET A 92 8.29 -13.43 36.62
N GLU A 93 7.68 -14.43 37.24
CA GLU A 93 6.90 -15.46 36.55
C GLU A 93 5.57 -14.87 36.05
N PRO A 94 5.18 -15.12 34.78
CA PRO A 94 3.86 -14.77 34.31
C PRO A 94 2.81 -15.79 34.78
N ARG A 95 1.77 -15.29 35.45
CA ARG A 95 0.54 -16.02 35.76
C ARG A 95 -0.18 -16.40 34.46
N ALA A 96 -0.55 -17.68 34.35
CA ALA A 96 -1.39 -18.19 33.28
C ALA A 96 -2.81 -17.60 33.40
N LEU A 97 -3.25 -16.90 32.36
CA LEU A 97 -4.65 -16.61 32.11
C LEU A 97 -5.21 -17.78 31.30
N GLU A 98 -6.19 -18.47 31.87
CA GLU A 98 -6.94 -19.53 31.21
C GLU A 98 -7.75 -18.91 30.06
N PHE A 99 -7.34 -19.19 28.83
CA PHE A 99 -8.13 -18.89 27.64
C PHE A 99 -9.17 -20.00 27.46
N GLU A 100 -10.45 -19.62 27.47
CA GLU A 100 -11.53 -20.45 26.97
C GLU A 100 -11.25 -20.85 25.50
N ARG A 101 -11.54 -22.11 25.19
CA ARG A 101 -11.15 -22.76 23.93
C ARG A 101 -11.78 -22.05 22.72
N ILE A 102 -10.92 -21.50 21.88
CA ILE A 102 -11.26 -21.03 20.52
C ILE A 102 -11.80 -22.23 19.71
N PRO A 103 -12.95 -22.11 19.02
CA PRO A 103 -13.46 -23.17 18.15
C PRO A 103 -12.44 -23.50 17.07
N THR A 104 -12.10 -24.79 16.91
CA THR A 104 -11.19 -25.20 15.85
C THR A 104 -11.76 -24.87 14.46
N VAL A 105 -10.89 -24.59 13.49
CA VAL A 105 -11.25 -24.27 12.09
C VAL A 105 -12.23 -25.30 11.49
N SER A 106 -12.14 -26.57 11.91
CA SER A 106 -13.08 -27.62 11.51
C SER A 106 -14.52 -27.38 12.00
N HIS A 107 -14.73 -26.74 13.16
CA HIS A 107 -16.07 -26.40 13.66
C HIS A 107 -16.67 -25.24 12.88
N ILE A 108 -15.86 -24.26 12.48
CA ILE A 108 -16.31 -23.11 11.68
C ILE A 108 -16.71 -23.58 10.27
N ILE A 109 -15.92 -24.46 9.64
CA ILE A 109 -16.23 -25.05 8.33
C ILE A 109 -17.48 -25.94 8.41
N LYS A 110 -17.67 -26.68 9.53
CA LYS A 110 -18.86 -27.53 9.73
C LYS A 110 -20.13 -26.69 9.93
N ALA A 111 -20.08 -25.65 10.76
CA ALA A 111 -21.22 -24.74 10.99
C ALA A 111 -21.66 -24.05 9.69
N LEU A 112 -20.72 -23.59 8.87
CA LEU A 112 -21.02 -22.98 7.56
C LEU A 112 -21.61 -23.96 6.54
N ASN A 113 -21.42 -25.27 6.70
CA ASN A 113 -22.02 -26.28 5.84
C ASN A 113 -23.38 -26.75 6.37
N GLU A 114 -23.64 -26.68 7.67
CA GLU A 114 -24.92 -27.02 8.29
C GLU A 114 -25.98 -25.92 8.10
N GLU A 115 -25.56 -24.66 8.00
CA GLU A 115 -26.45 -23.51 7.72
C GLU A 115 -26.91 -23.42 6.25
N ILE A 116 -26.40 -24.29 5.37
CA ILE A 116 -26.77 -24.38 3.94
C ILE A 116 -27.96 -25.34 3.70
N ILE A 117 -28.47 -26.00 4.75
CA ILE A 117 -29.68 -26.84 4.68
C ILE A 117 -30.77 -26.23 5.56
N LEU A 118 -31.21 -25.03 5.23
CA LEU A 118 -32.57 -24.58 5.52
C LEU A 118 -33.23 -24.21 4.20
N SER A 119 -34.24 -25.00 3.87
CA SER A 119 -35.05 -24.97 2.68
C SER A 119 -35.84 -23.67 2.56
N ASP A 120 -35.57 -22.87 1.52
CA ASP A 120 -36.57 -22.00 0.92
C ASP A 120 -37.57 -22.89 0.18
N THR A 121 -38.63 -23.27 0.90
CA THR A 121 -39.88 -23.74 0.31
C THR A 121 -40.96 -22.73 0.63
N ASP A 122 -41.65 -22.35 -0.44
CA ASP A 122 -43.01 -21.78 -0.50
C ASP A 122 -43.15 -20.26 -0.34
N ASP A 123 -43.46 -19.62 -1.47
CA ASP A 123 -44.60 -18.69 -1.62
C ASP A 123 -44.86 -18.45 -3.12
N GLU A 124 -45.50 -19.44 -3.76
CA GLU A 124 -46.36 -19.20 -4.92
C GLU A 124 -47.81 -19.44 -4.51
N GLU A 125 -48.69 -18.49 -4.84
CA GLU A 125 -50.14 -18.59 -5.15
C GLU A 125 -50.82 -17.27 -4.73
N ASP A 126 -51.86 -16.73 -5.36
CA ASP A 126 -52.47 -16.85 -6.68
C ASP A 126 -53.57 -15.75 -6.69
N THR A 127 -53.98 -15.23 -7.84
CA THR A 127 -55.21 -14.42 -7.94
C THR A 127 -56.12 -14.95 -9.04
N LYS A 128 -57.14 -15.73 -8.65
CA LYS A 128 -58.38 -15.94 -9.41
C LYS A 128 -59.58 -16.14 -8.48
N ASP A 129 -60.54 -15.22 -8.57
CA ASP A 129 -61.90 -15.36 -8.07
C ASP A 129 -62.78 -16.05 -9.12
N GLU A 130 -63.51 -17.10 -8.71
CA GLU A 130 -64.98 -17.14 -8.56
C GLU A 130 -65.50 -18.60 -8.47
N ALA A 131 -66.43 -18.79 -7.54
CA ALA A 131 -66.99 -20.03 -6.97
C ALA A 131 -68.08 -20.70 -7.87
N PRO A 132 -68.99 -21.61 -7.40
CA PRO A 132 -69.04 -22.41 -6.16
C PRO A 132 -69.46 -23.90 -6.36
N CYS A 133 -69.25 -24.77 -5.36
CA CYS A 133 -70.26 -25.68 -4.76
C CYS A 133 -69.69 -26.61 -3.66
N LEU A 134 -70.45 -26.69 -2.56
CA LEU A 134 -70.41 -27.55 -1.35
C LEU A 134 -70.56 -29.09 -1.64
N PRO A 135 -70.62 -30.03 -0.65
CA PRO A 135 -70.30 -29.98 0.80
C PRO A 135 -69.51 -31.20 1.38
N SER A 136 -69.14 -31.06 2.68
CA SER A 136 -69.28 -32.01 3.80
C SER A 136 -68.14 -32.92 4.29
N THR A 137 -68.13 -33.06 5.63
CA THR A 137 -67.47 -34.03 6.55
C THR A 137 -66.01 -33.72 6.93
N SER A 138 -65.48 -33.86 8.16
CA SER A 138 -65.87 -33.95 9.58
C SER A 138 -64.70 -34.67 10.30
N GLY A 139 -64.27 -34.27 11.50
CA GLY A 139 -63.32 -35.02 12.35
C GLY A 139 -62.05 -34.23 12.69
N THR A 140 -61.95 -33.47 13.78
CA THR A 140 -61.63 -33.87 15.17
C THR A 140 -60.27 -34.57 15.32
N THR A 141 -59.26 -33.93 15.92
CA THR A 141 -58.68 -34.28 17.24
C THR A 141 -57.50 -33.38 17.63
N GLU A 142 -57.53 -32.98 18.90
CA GLU A 142 -56.51 -32.26 19.68
C GLU A 142 -55.27 -33.13 19.98
N SER A 143 -54.13 -32.50 20.25
CA SER A 143 -53.29 -32.82 21.42
C SER A 143 -52.18 -31.78 21.63
N GLN A 144 -52.26 -31.07 22.76
CA GLN A 144 -51.13 -30.42 23.43
C GLN A 144 -50.21 -31.48 24.08
N PRO A 145 -49.00 -31.09 24.50
CA PRO A 145 -48.82 -31.03 25.95
C PRO A 145 -48.00 -29.82 26.47
N THR A 146 -48.42 -29.43 27.67
CA THR A 146 -47.82 -28.62 28.74
C THR A 146 -46.52 -29.21 29.33
N HIS A 147 -45.60 -28.38 29.86
CA HIS A 147 -45.19 -28.37 31.28
C HIS A 147 -44.00 -27.42 31.62
N GLU A 148 -44.20 -26.66 32.72
CA GLU A 148 -43.31 -26.23 33.84
C GLU A 148 -41.96 -25.55 33.58
N ASP A 149 -41.74 -24.31 34.04
CA ASP A 149 -41.50 -23.81 35.43
C ASP A 149 -40.10 -24.14 35.99
N GLY A 150 -39.36 -23.07 36.35
CA GLY A 150 -37.99 -23.15 36.87
C GLY A 150 -37.47 -21.80 37.35
N ASP A 151 -37.89 -21.46 38.57
CA ASP A 151 -37.60 -20.30 39.41
C ASP A 151 -36.12 -20.06 39.79
N LYS A 152 -35.82 -18.79 40.11
CA LYS A 152 -34.89 -18.24 41.14
C LYS A 152 -33.35 -18.36 40.93
N GLU A 153 -32.64 -17.23 41.04
CA GLU A 153 -32.03 -16.78 42.31
C GLU A 153 -31.38 -15.39 42.19
N ASP A 154 -31.69 -14.54 43.17
CA ASP A 154 -31.05 -13.27 43.48
C ASP A 154 -29.67 -13.50 44.13
N SER A 155 -28.68 -12.64 43.81
CA SER A 155 -27.63 -12.31 44.78
C SER A 155 -27.12 -10.88 44.57
N ASP A 156 -27.65 -10.02 45.43
CA ASP A 156 -27.10 -8.75 45.91
C ASP A 156 -25.84 -9.03 46.76
N TRP A 157 -24.74 -8.28 46.57
CA TRP A 157 -23.75 -7.93 47.61
C TRP A 157 -22.81 -6.80 47.12
N THR A 158 -23.09 -5.62 47.66
CA THR A 158 -22.16 -4.64 48.26
C THR A 158 -21.06 -3.95 47.45
N THR A 159 -21.24 -2.64 47.41
CA THR A 159 -20.26 -1.54 47.49
C THR A 159 -19.08 -1.83 48.40
N ASP A 160 -17.86 -1.56 47.91
CA ASP A 160 -16.77 -1.04 48.71
C ASP A 160 -16.07 0.07 47.90
N GLU A 161 -16.17 1.28 48.45
CA GLU A 161 -15.26 2.39 48.18
C GLU A 161 -13.91 2.03 48.81
N ASP A 162 -12.79 2.26 48.12
CA ASP A 162 -11.72 3.12 48.66
C ASP A 162 -10.45 3.18 47.81
N GLU A 163 -9.80 4.35 47.96
CA GLU A 163 -8.37 4.61 47.88
C GLU A 163 -7.69 4.86 46.51
N SER A 164 -7.72 6.15 46.19
CA SER A 164 -6.67 6.96 45.56
C SER A 164 -5.25 6.37 45.58
N GLY A 165 -4.76 5.99 44.39
CA GLY A 165 -3.34 5.80 44.12
C GLY A 165 -2.88 6.72 43.00
N THR A 166 -2.23 7.83 43.36
CA THR A 166 -1.55 8.73 42.44
C THR A 166 -0.32 8.05 41.84
N GLY A 167 -0.49 7.39 40.69
CA GLY A 167 0.58 6.85 39.86
C GLY A 167 0.89 7.78 38.69
N SER A 168 1.99 8.53 38.80
CA SER A 168 2.56 9.35 37.75
C SER A 168 3.00 8.48 36.57
N SER A 169 2.20 8.43 35.50
CA SER A 169 2.59 7.86 34.22
C SER A 169 3.31 8.91 33.39
N ASP A 170 4.59 8.70 33.12
CA ASP A 170 5.33 9.40 32.07
C ASP A 170 4.74 8.98 30.71
N LEU A 171 3.65 9.66 30.34
CA LEU A 171 3.09 9.65 29.00
C LEU A 171 4.06 10.39 28.08
N TYR A 172 4.51 9.71 27.03
CA TYR A 172 4.98 10.37 25.82
C TYR A 172 3.82 11.22 25.29
N SER A 173 3.77 12.48 25.72
CA SER A 173 2.95 13.51 25.11
C SER A 173 3.51 13.75 23.72
N VAL A 174 2.94 13.07 22.73
CA VAL A 174 2.98 13.53 21.35
C VAL A 174 2.14 14.79 21.34
N VAL A 175 2.80 15.93 21.47
CA VAL A 175 2.17 17.23 21.26
C VAL A 175 1.57 17.20 19.85
N PRO A 176 0.25 17.40 19.68
CA PRO A 176 -0.32 17.59 18.37
C PRO A 176 0.03 19.00 17.91
N GLU A 177 1.31 19.23 17.61
CA GLU A 177 1.70 20.37 16.80
C GLU A 177 1.05 20.16 15.45
N SER A 178 -0.02 20.92 15.21
CA SER A 178 -0.34 21.52 13.92
C SER A 178 0.14 20.67 12.74
N LEU A 179 -0.67 19.67 12.36
CA LEU A 179 -0.69 19.09 11.01
C LEU A 179 -1.09 20.19 10.02
N GLY A 180 -0.23 21.19 9.89
CA GLY A 180 -0.25 22.16 8.82
C GLY A 180 0.00 21.37 7.55
N TYR A 181 -0.90 21.54 6.59
CA TYR A 181 -0.62 21.24 5.20
C TYR A 181 0.56 22.12 4.80
N ILE A 182 1.79 21.64 5.03
CA ILE A 182 2.97 22.23 4.43
C ILE A 182 2.95 21.73 2.99
N THR A 183 2.26 22.49 2.13
CA THR A 183 2.71 22.66 0.76
C THR A 183 4.20 22.97 0.81
N SER A 184 5.00 22.37 -0.05
CA SER A 184 6.47 22.45 -0.07
C SER A 184 7.00 23.89 -0.22
N GLU A 185 6.88 24.70 0.82
CA GLU A 185 7.44 26.06 0.92
C GLU A 185 8.94 26.02 1.27
N ASP A 186 9.54 24.83 1.34
CA ASP A 186 10.96 24.56 1.64
C ASP A 186 11.94 25.27 0.66
N GLY A 187 11.43 25.95 -0.39
CA GLY A 187 12.24 26.81 -1.25
C GLY A 187 13.33 26.07 -2.03
N SER A 188 13.18 24.75 -2.21
CA SER A 188 14.09 23.95 -3.02
C SER A 188 13.95 24.34 -4.49
N MET A 189 14.73 25.35 -4.90
CA MET A 189 14.85 25.86 -6.26
C MET A 189 15.09 24.74 -7.30
N LEU A 190 15.74 23.63 -6.91
CA LEU A 190 16.01 22.52 -7.81
C LEU A 190 14.75 21.68 -8.09
N GLY A 191 13.89 21.51 -7.08
CA GLY A 191 12.59 20.86 -7.23
C GLY A 191 11.68 21.65 -8.17
N ASP A 192 11.64 22.96 -8.03
CA ASP A 192 10.77 23.82 -8.84
C ASP A 192 11.13 23.82 -10.32
N VAL A 193 12.41 23.90 -10.67
CA VAL A 193 12.85 23.91 -12.09
C VAL A 193 12.60 22.56 -12.76
N VAL A 194 12.85 21.45 -12.05
CA VAL A 194 12.56 20.10 -12.56
C VAL A 194 11.06 19.89 -12.69
N ASN A 195 10.26 20.37 -11.73
CA ASN A 195 8.81 20.31 -11.78
C ASN A 195 8.23 21.09 -12.97
N GLU A 196 8.74 22.30 -13.27
CA GLU A 196 8.29 23.06 -14.44
C GLU A 196 8.64 22.36 -15.77
N ALA A 197 9.86 21.86 -15.92
CA ALA A 197 10.24 21.16 -17.16
C ALA A 197 9.45 19.85 -17.38
N ILE A 198 9.16 19.11 -16.31
CA ILE A 198 8.29 17.93 -16.35
C ILE A 198 6.87 18.35 -16.73
N LEU A 199 6.35 19.43 -16.13
CA LEU A 199 5.02 19.94 -16.40
C LEU A 199 4.88 20.39 -17.86
N GLU A 200 5.81 21.18 -18.38
CA GLU A 200 5.79 21.63 -19.78
C GLU A 200 5.79 20.46 -20.75
N ALA A 201 6.66 19.47 -20.54
CA ALA A 201 6.70 18.25 -21.36
C ALA A 201 5.40 17.46 -21.25
N SER A 202 4.80 17.41 -20.06
CA SER A 202 3.54 16.71 -19.82
C SER A 202 2.35 17.42 -20.47
N LEU A 203 2.32 18.75 -20.46
CA LEU A 203 1.30 19.54 -21.14
C LEU A 203 1.39 19.39 -22.65
N GLU A 204 2.61 19.31 -23.19
CA GLU A 204 2.87 18.99 -24.60
C GLU A 204 2.27 17.62 -24.96
N ASP A 205 2.49 16.60 -24.12
CA ASP A 205 1.92 15.25 -24.31
C ASP A 205 0.38 15.25 -24.25
N LEU A 206 -0.21 16.10 -23.40
CA LEU A 206 -1.66 16.30 -23.32
C LEU A 206 -2.22 17.18 -24.45
N LYS A 207 -1.36 17.75 -25.30
CA LYS A 207 -1.71 18.71 -26.35
C LYS A 207 -2.46 19.93 -25.80
N ILE A 208 -2.11 20.35 -24.59
CA ILE A 208 -2.67 21.54 -23.95
C ILE A 208 -1.68 22.68 -24.22
N THR A 209 -2.05 23.59 -25.11
CA THR A 209 -1.21 24.75 -25.46
C THR A 209 -1.37 25.92 -24.49
N ASP A 210 -2.54 26.04 -23.85
CA ASP A 210 -2.84 27.06 -22.85
C ASP A 210 -3.50 26.41 -21.62
N TYR A 211 -2.97 26.65 -20.43
CA TYR A 211 -3.56 26.17 -19.17
C TYR A 211 -4.97 26.71 -18.95
N LYS A 212 -5.32 27.86 -19.54
CA LYS A 212 -6.68 28.42 -19.51
C LYS A 212 -7.69 27.51 -20.19
N ASP A 213 -7.27 26.73 -21.20
CA ASP A 213 -8.14 25.75 -21.83
C ASP A 213 -8.54 24.68 -20.81
N LEU A 214 -7.57 24.15 -20.06
CA LEU A 214 -7.84 23.13 -19.04
C LEU A 214 -8.75 23.64 -17.91
N LEU A 215 -8.56 24.89 -17.48
CA LEU A 215 -9.39 25.53 -16.46
C LEU A 215 -10.81 25.84 -16.93
N SER A 216 -10.99 26.13 -18.22
CA SER A 216 -12.30 26.42 -18.81
C SER A 216 -13.05 25.17 -19.30
N MET A 217 -12.39 24.01 -19.35
CA MET A 217 -13.03 22.74 -19.67
C MET A 217 -14.06 22.34 -18.62
N ASP A 218 -15.22 21.87 -19.08
CA ASP A 218 -16.17 21.20 -18.20
C ASP A 218 -15.57 19.90 -17.64
N ARG A 219 -16.11 19.45 -16.49
CA ARG A 219 -15.61 18.26 -15.78
C ARG A 219 -15.64 16.99 -16.63
N THR A 220 -16.59 16.83 -17.55
CA THR A 220 -16.69 15.63 -18.39
C THR A 220 -15.57 15.58 -19.42
N ARG A 221 -15.35 16.70 -20.12
CA ARG A 221 -14.25 16.82 -21.08
C ARG A 221 -12.89 16.70 -20.40
N LYS A 222 -12.73 17.36 -19.24
CA LYS A 222 -11.52 17.26 -18.43
C LYS A 222 -11.25 15.82 -18.00
N ARG A 223 -12.24 15.12 -17.45
CA ARG A 223 -12.15 13.70 -17.07
C ARG A 223 -11.70 12.81 -18.24
N HIS A 224 -12.29 12.97 -19.42
CA HIS A 224 -11.90 12.19 -20.60
C HIS A 224 -10.44 12.45 -21.00
N LEU A 225 -10.00 13.71 -20.94
CA LEU A 225 -8.61 14.09 -21.25
C LEU A 225 -7.62 13.46 -20.25
N LEU A 226 -7.95 13.51 -18.95
CA LEU A 226 -7.07 13.04 -17.87
C LEU A 226 -7.05 11.51 -17.70
N GLN A 227 -8.00 10.79 -18.31
CA GLN A 227 -8.20 9.35 -18.06
C GLN A 227 -6.98 8.48 -18.42
N ASN A 228 -6.19 8.91 -19.39
CA ASN A 228 -5.01 8.21 -19.90
C ASN A 228 -3.67 8.81 -19.43
N THR A 229 -3.72 9.80 -18.53
CA THR A 229 -2.56 10.55 -18.06
C THR A 229 -1.89 9.84 -16.88
N ASP A 230 -0.56 9.78 -16.81
CA ASP A 230 0.12 9.19 -15.65
C ASP A 230 -0.22 9.96 -14.35
N LEU A 231 -0.38 9.25 -13.22
CA LEU A 231 -0.71 9.88 -11.94
C LEU A 231 0.36 10.87 -11.46
N ALA A 232 1.64 10.68 -11.81
CA ALA A 232 2.66 11.70 -11.54
C ALA A 232 2.31 13.04 -12.21
N ILE A 233 1.86 13.01 -13.47
CA ILE A 233 1.45 14.21 -14.22
C ILE A 233 0.18 14.80 -13.59
N LEU A 234 -0.80 13.97 -13.23
CA LEU A 234 -2.00 14.45 -12.54
C LEU A 234 -1.66 15.17 -11.23
N ARG A 235 -0.73 14.61 -10.44
CA ARG A 235 -0.26 15.24 -9.21
C ARG A 235 0.38 16.60 -9.48
N GLN A 236 1.20 16.72 -10.51
CA GLN A 236 1.80 18.00 -10.90
C GLN A 236 0.75 19.04 -11.32
N LEU A 237 -0.25 18.63 -12.11
CA LEU A 237 -1.38 19.49 -12.48
C LEU A 237 -2.16 19.97 -11.24
N GLN A 238 -2.35 19.11 -10.24
CA GLN A 238 -3.00 19.46 -8.98
C GLN A 238 -2.16 20.44 -8.14
N LEU A 239 -0.84 20.20 -8.02
CA LEU A 239 0.06 21.11 -7.30
C LEU A 239 0.05 22.53 -7.92
N LYS A 240 -0.12 22.62 -9.25
CA LYS A 240 -0.29 23.88 -9.99
C LYS A 240 -1.72 24.42 -9.97
N LYS A 241 -2.63 23.79 -9.24
CA LYS A 241 -4.05 24.17 -9.10
C LYS A 241 -4.80 24.23 -10.44
N LEU A 242 -4.36 23.46 -11.43
CA LEU A 242 -5.03 23.36 -12.74
C LEU A 242 -6.18 22.34 -12.72
N ILE A 243 -6.08 21.37 -11.82
CA ILE A 243 -7.13 20.39 -11.50
C ILE A 243 -7.27 20.32 -9.98
N ASP A 244 -8.45 19.94 -9.50
CA ASP A 244 -8.69 19.74 -8.07
C ASP A 244 -8.51 18.26 -7.67
N GLU A 245 -8.63 17.95 -6.37
CA GLU A 245 -8.53 16.57 -5.90
C GLU A 245 -9.69 15.69 -6.38
N VAL A 246 -10.87 16.29 -6.59
CA VAL A 246 -12.06 15.58 -7.10
C VAL A 246 -11.82 15.11 -8.54
N ASP A 247 -11.16 15.92 -9.36
CA ASP A 247 -10.76 15.57 -10.72
C ASP A 247 -9.84 14.32 -10.72
N ILE A 248 -8.81 14.29 -9.86
CA ILE A 248 -7.92 13.11 -9.73
C ILE A 248 -8.68 11.91 -9.18
N GLY A 249 -9.43 12.07 -8.10
CA GLY A 249 -10.20 11.00 -7.48
C GLY A 249 -11.18 10.35 -8.43
N THR A 250 -11.84 11.15 -9.28
CA THR A 250 -12.77 10.67 -10.32
C THR A 250 -12.03 9.84 -11.36
N VAL A 251 -10.89 10.33 -11.84
CA VAL A 251 -10.05 9.59 -12.80
C VAL A 251 -9.63 8.25 -12.21
N LEU A 252 -9.10 8.23 -10.97
CA LEU A 252 -8.65 7.00 -10.30
C LEU A 252 -9.78 5.99 -10.10
N LEU A 253 -10.97 6.44 -9.67
CA LEU A 253 -12.14 5.59 -9.51
C LEU A 253 -12.55 4.93 -10.83
N ASP A 254 -12.48 5.68 -11.94
CA ASP A 254 -12.76 5.11 -13.27
C ASP A 254 -11.73 4.08 -13.71
N ARG A 255 -10.44 4.30 -13.39
CA ARG A 255 -9.40 3.31 -13.71
C ARG A 255 -9.66 2.03 -12.94
N LEU A 256 -9.93 2.16 -11.65
CA LEU A 256 -10.27 1.05 -10.77
C LEU A 256 -11.49 0.28 -11.29
N ASP A 257 -12.59 0.96 -11.63
CA ASP A 257 -13.78 0.31 -12.18
C ASP A 257 -13.50 -0.39 -13.51
N GLN A 258 -12.75 0.24 -14.41
CA GLN A 258 -12.36 -0.38 -15.67
C GLN A 258 -11.54 -1.66 -15.46
N ASP A 259 -10.57 -1.65 -14.54
CA ASP A 259 -9.71 -2.79 -14.28
C ASP A 259 -10.47 -3.90 -13.53
N LEU A 260 -11.33 -3.56 -12.58
CA LEU A 260 -12.20 -4.52 -11.89
C LEU A 260 -13.23 -5.17 -12.82
N ARG A 261 -13.78 -4.44 -13.79
CA ARG A 261 -14.70 -5.00 -14.80
C ARG A 261 -14.07 -6.11 -15.63
N ARG A 262 -12.75 -6.05 -15.88
CA ARG A 262 -12.03 -7.15 -16.56
C ARG A 262 -12.10 -8.44 -15.75
N LEU A 263 -12.10 -8.33 -14.42
CA LEU A 263 -12.30 -9.41 -13.47
C LEU A 263 -13.77 -9.72 -13.20
N MET A 264 -14.72 -9.16 -13.97
CA MET A 264 -16.17 -9.30 -13.76
C MET A 264 -16.63 -8.79 -12.39
N LEU A 265 -15.94 -7.79 -11.85
CA LEU A 265 -16.29 -7.09 -10.61
C LEU A 265 -16.75 -5.66 -10.93
N ASN A 266 -17.41 -5.03 -9.96
CA ASN A 266 -17.85 -3.63 -10.04
C ASN A 266 -17.19 -2.85 -8.91
N ALA A 267 -16.61 -1.67 -9.20
CA ALA A 267 -15.88 -0.90 -8.20
C ALA A 267 -16.74 -0.55 -6.99
N THR A 268 -17.95 -0.02 -7.18
CA THR A 268 -18.85 0.36 -6.08
C THR A 268 -19.11 -0.82 -5.13
N SER A 269 -19.43 -1.99 -5.67
CA SER A 269 -19.67 -3.21 -4.87
C SER A 269 -18.42 -3.69 -4.15
N VAL A 270 -17.24 -3.56 -4.76
CA VAL A 270 -15.96 -3.96 -4.14
C VAL A 270 -15.55 -2.97 -3.06
N LEU A 271 -15.62 -1.66 -3.32
CA LEU A 271 -15.31 -0.62 -2.35
C LEU A 271 -16.23 -0.67 -1.14
N ARG A 272 -17.53 -0.95 -1.34
CA ARG A 272 -18.47 -1.16 -0.23
C ARG A 272 -18.12 -2.40 0.60
N MET A 273 -17.69 -3.49 -0.04
CA MET A 273 -17.18 -4.65 0.69
C MET A 273 -15.94 -4.28 1.49
N MET A 274 -15.02 -3.51 0.90
CA MET A 274 -13.79 -3.05 1.53
C MET A 274 -14.04 -2.19 2.76
N GLU A 275 -14.96 -1.25 2.67
CA GLU A 275 -15.39 -0.40 3.78
C GLU A 275 -15.93 -1.24 4.96
N LEU A 276 -16.80 -2.21 4.68
CA LEU A 276 -17.45 -3.03 5.71
C LEU A 276 -16.51 -4.06 6.36
N THR A 277 -15.42 -4.43 5.69
CA THR A 277 -14.55 -5.52 6.11
C THR A 277 -13.14 -5.07 6.50
N ASP A 278 -12.88 -3.75 6.46
CA ASP A 278 -11.55 -3.16 6.60
C ASP A 278 -10.56 -3.89 5.68
N THR A 279 -10.87 -3.95 4.37
CA THR A 279 -9.98 -4.58 3.39
C THR A 279 -9.38 -3.60 2.41
N ILE A 280 -8.18 -3.93 1.95
CA ILE A 280 -7.42 -3.12 1.02
C ILE A 280 -6.94 -3.96 -0.16
N ILE A 281 -6.85 -3.35 -1.33
CA ILE A 281 -6.23 -3.93 -2.52
C ILE A 281 -4.76 -3.51 -2.52
N SER A 282 -3.84 -4.41 -2.86
CA SER A 282 -2.43 -4.06 -3.05
C SER A 282 -1.79 -4.90 -4.17
N GLY A 283 -0.47 -4.99 -4.19
CA GLY A 283 0.28 -5.78 -5.14
C GLY A 283 0.22 -5.22 -6.56
N SER A 284 0.21 -6.11 -7.55
CA SER A 284 0.41 -5.67 -8.94
C SER A 284 -0.81 -5.05 -9.61
N PHE A 285 -1.98 -5.19 -9.00
CA PHE A 285 -3.24 -4.66 -9.52
C PHE A 285 -3.30 -3.12 -9.53
N ILE A 286 -2.47 -2.46 -8.73
CA ILE A 286 -2.52 -1.00 -8.56
C ILE A 286 -1.77 -0.25 -9.66
N HIS A 287 -0.76 -0.85 -10.27
CA HIS A 287 0.06 -0.14 -11.25
C HIS A 287 -0.71 0.41 -12.47
N PRO A 288 -1.69 -0.29 -13.05
CA PRO A 288 -2.52 0.26 -14.13
C PRO A 288 -3.44 1.42 -13.70
N VAL A 289 -3.69 1.55 -12.39
CA VAL A 289 -4.44 2.67 -11.77
C VAL A 289 -3.52 3.88 -11.62
N ILE A 290 -2.28 3.68 -11.13
CA ILE A 290 -1.25 4.74 -11.03
C ILE A 290 -0.82 5.21 -12.42
N GLY A 291 -0.25 4.31 -13.20
CA GLY A 291 0.29 4.59 -14.54
C GLY A 291 -0.58 3.96 -15.61
N ARG A 292 -0.95 4.72 -16.63
CA ARG A 292 -1.64 4.18 -17.80
C ARG A 292 -0.61 3.64 -18.77
N GLY A 293 -0.60 2.32 -18.92
CA GLY A 293 0.38 1.60 -19.74
C GLY A 293 -0.13 0.24 -20.23
N THR A 294 0.78 -0.58 -20.74
CA THR A 294 0.48 -1.93 -21.25
C THR A 294 0.42 -2.99 -20.15
N LEU A 295 0.55 -2.60 -18.88
CA LEU A 295 0.51 -3.54 -17.77
C LEU A 295 -0.94 -3.99 -17.58
N VAL A 296 -1.18 -5.26 -17.86
CA VAL A 296 -2.44 -5.93 -17.52
C VAL A 296 -2.16 -6.75 -16.25
N PRO A 297 -2.88 -6.50 -15.14
CA PRO A 297 -2.70 -7.28 -13.94
C PRO A 297 -3.30 -8.67 -14.17
N ASN A 298 -2.56 -9.70 -13.75
CA ASN A 298 -2.98 -11.10 -13.92
C ASN A 298 -3.88 -11.57 -12.77
N ASP A 299 -3.75 -10.93 -11.63
CA ASP A 299 -4.41 -11.25 -10.37
C ASP A 299 -4.76 -9.98 -9.59
N LEU A 300 -5.70 -10.14 -8.66
CA LEU A 300 -6.10 -9.14 -7.67
C LEU A 300 -5.68 -9.63 -6.28
N ASP A 301 -4.83 -8.86 -5.60
CA ASP A 301 -4.40 -9.15 -4.23
C ASP A 301 -5.22 -8.33 -3.24
N ILE A 302 -6.01 -9.01 -2.41
CA ILE A 302 -6.86 -8.44 -1.35
C ILE A 302 -6.26 -8.78 0.00
N PHE A 303 -6.08 -7.77 0.84
CA PHE A 303 -5.59 -7.92 2.21
C PHE A 303 -6.73 -7.70 3.19
N THR A 304 -6.85 -8.59 4.16
CA THR A 304 -7.93 -8.61 5.16
C THR A 304 -7.44 -9.09 6.52
N THR A 305 -8.32 -9.09 7.51
CA THR A 305 -8.06 -9.58 8.87
C THR A 305 -8.62 -10.99 9.05
N ASP A 306 -8.13 -11.69 10.07
CA ASP A 306 -8.68 -12.97 10.53
C ASP A 306 -10.16 -12.87 10.98
N ARG A 307 -10.63 -11.69 11.37
CA ARG A 307 -12.03 -11.45 11.76
C ARG A 307 -12.95 -11.35 10.56
N THR A 308 -12.48 -10.77 9.45
CA THR A 308 -13.36 -10.39 8.33
C THR A 308 -13.18 -11.25 7.07
N PHE A 309 -12.13 -12.08 6.96
CA PHE A 309 -11.86 -12.85 5.74
C PHE A 309 -13.02 -13.76 5.30
N GLY A 310 -13.80 -14.33 6.24
CA GLY A 310 -14.96 -15.17 5.90
C GLY A 310 -16.02 -14.42 5.09
N ALA A 311 -16.28 -13.15 5.44
CA ALA A 311 -17.20 -12.28 4.70
C ALA A 311 -16.63 -11.93 3.32
N VAL A 312 -15.32 -11.69 3.22
CA VAL A 312 -14.62 -11.41 1.96
C VAL A 312 -14.67 -12.60 1.00
N LEU A 313 -14.39 -13.81 1.49
CA LEU A 313 -14.51 -15.05 0.71
C LEU A 313 -15.94 -15.26 0.22
N SER A 314 -16.92 -15.06 1.10
CA SER A 314 -18.34 -15.19 0.77
C SER A 314 -18.77 -14.20 -0.31
N TYR A 315 -18.29 -12.95 -0.24
CA TYR A 315 -18.50 -11.94 -1.27
C TYR A 315 -17.99 -12.41 -2.64
N PHE A 316 -16.74 -12.86 -2.73
CA PHE A 316 -16.17 -13.28 -4.01
C PHE A 316 -16.81 -14.56 -4.55
N LYS A 317 -17.17 -15.53 -3.69
CA LYS A 317 -17.95 -16.70 -4.09
C LYS A 317 -19.27 -16.31 -4.75
N LYS A 318 -20.01 -15.36 -4.16
CA LYS A 318 -21.25 -14.80 -4.74
C LYS A 318 -21.02 -14.09 -6.08
N LYS A 319 -19.82 -13.54 -6.32
CA LYS A 319 -19.40 -12.96 -7.62
C LYS A 319 -18.88 -14.00 -8.63
N GLY A 320 -19.03 -15.30 -8.33
CA GLY A 320 -18.66 -16.39 -9.24
C GLY A 320 -17.23 -16.91 -9.10
N TYR A 321 -16.50 -16.49 -8.07
CA TYR A 321 -15.18 -17.03 -7.71
C TYR A 321 -15.33 -18.22 -6.76
N GLY A 322 -15.90 -19.32 -7.27
CA GLY A 322 -16.30 -20.47 -6.46
C GLY A 322 -15.17 -21.46 -6.13
N ASN A 323 -14.14 -21.55 -6.96
CA ASN A 323 -13.01 -22.44 -6.71
C ASN A 323 -12.02 -21.76 -5.77
N CYS A 324 -12.04 -22.17 -4.50
CA CYS A 324 -11.24 -21.58 -3.43
C CYS A 324 -10.26 -22.62 -2.89
N GLN A 325 -8.98 -22.28 -2.91
CA GLN A 325 -7.90 -23.11 -2.40
C GLN A 325 -7.09 -22.33 -1.36
N GLU A 326 -6.92 -22.91 -0.18
CA GLU A 326 -5.92 -22.40 0.78
C GLU A 326 -4.52 -22.79 0.28
N VAL A 327 -3.73 -21.80 -0.10
CA VAL A 327 -2.38 -22.00 -0.64
C VAL A 327 -1.29 -21.75 0.40
N TYR A 328 -1.64 -21.16 1.55
CA TYR A 328 -0.77 -20.97 2.71
C TYR A 328 -1.58 -21.01 4.01
N PRO A 329 -1.08 -21.70 5.06
CA PRO A 329 0.16 -22.49 5.09
C PRO A 329 0.04 -23.83 4.33
N ARG A 330 1.07 -24.23 3.58
CA ARG A 330 1.12 -25.59 3.01
C ARG A 330 1.54 -26.58 4.09
N ALA A 331 0.68 -27.57 4.38
CA ALA A 331 0.87 -28.56 5.43
C ALA A 331 2.17 -29.39 5.34
N SER A 332 2.80 -29.48 4.15
CA SER A 332 3.92 -30.40 3.89
C SER A 332 5.25 -29.73 3.51
N GLU A 333 5.28 -28.43 3.25
CA GLU A 333 6.50 -27.74 2.81
C GLU A 333 6.75 -26.57 3.74
N HIS A 334 7.89 -26.54 4.42
CA HIS A 334 8.36 -25.31 5.05
C HIS A 334 8.62 -24.33 3.91
N PRO A 335 7.76 -23.30 3.70
CA PRO A 335 7.99 -22.41 2.58
C PRO A 335 9.31 -21.68 2.86
N PRO A 336 10.20 -21.54 1.85
CA PRO A 336 11.46 -20.80 2.00
C PRO A 336 11.24 -19.30 2.30
N TYR A 337 9.99 -18.87 2.47
CA TYR A 337 9.52 -17.50 2.64
C TYR A 337 9.24 -17.10 4.12
N ARG A 338 9.72 -17.87 5.09
CA ARG A 338 9.38 -17.66 6.53
C ARG A 338 9.66 -16.25 7.06
N SER A 339 10.57 -15.47 6.47
CA SER A 339 10.87 -14.10 6.93
C SER A 339 9.86 -13.04 6.49
N ASN A 340 9.01 -13.31 5.48
CA ASN A 340 8.09 -12.30 4.93
C ASN A 340 6.63 -12.62 5.12
N LEU A 341 6.33 -13.87 5.46
CA LEU A 341 4.97 -14.32 5.72
C LEU A 341 4.69 -14.38 7.23
N GLN A 342 5.55 -13.77 8.07
CA GLN A 342 5.38 -13.83 9.53
C GLN A 342 4.06 -13.18 9.95
N ASP A 343 3.60 -12.17 9.23
CA ASP A 343 2.37 -11.43 9.51
C ASP A 343 1.21 -11.83 8.61
N ILE A 344 1.39 -12.89 7.81
CA ILE A 344 0.33 -13.51 7.04
C ILE A 344 -0.08 -14.79 7.77
N ASN A 345 -1.38 -14.90 8.05
CA ASN A 345 -1.99 -16.07 8.65
C ASN A 345 -2.34 -17.09 7.56
N PHE A 346 -3.11 -16.66 6.56
CA PHE A 346 -3.59 -17.50 5.47
C PHE A 346 -3.48 -16.79 4.12
N ILE A 347 -3.38 -17.58 3.06
CA ILE A 347 -3.61 -17.09 1.70
C ILE A 347 -4.60 -18.03 1.02
N PHE A 348 -5.73 -17.47 0.58
CA PHE A 348 -6.71 -18.16 -0.23
C PHE A 348 -6.60 -17.70 -1.67
N GLU A 349 -6.49 -18.64 -2.59
CA GLU A 349 -6.57 -18.40 -4.02
C GLU A 349 -7.99 -18.73 -4.49
N LEU A 350 -8.66 -17.75 -5.09
CA LEU A 350 -9.98 -17.93 -5.67
C LEU A 350 -9.90 -17.76 -7.18
N THR A 351 -10.58 -18.65 -7.90
CA THR A 351 -10.68 -18.58 -9.36
C THR A 351 -12.12 -18.67 -9.82
N ASN A 352 -12.44 -17.94 -10.89
CA ASN A 352 -13.74 -18.02 -11.56
C ASN A 352 -13.69 -18.91 -12.81
N LYS A 353 -14.83 -19.08 -13.48
CA LYS A 353 -14.95 -19.89 -14.71
C LYS A 353 -14.06 -19.42 -15.87
N LYS A 354 -13.58 -18.18 -15.85
CA LYS A 354 -12.65 -17.61 -16.85
C LYS A 354 -11.18 -17.69 -16.43
N ALA A 355 -10.88 -18.40 -15.35
CA ALA A 355 -9.55 -18.51 -14.77
C ALA A 355 -8.94 -17.17 -14.31
N TYR A 356 -9.76 -16.14 -14.08
CA TYR A 356 -9.30 -14.95 -13.37
C TYR A 356 -9.07 -15.29 -11.90
N LYS A 357 -8.01 -14.72 -11.33
CA LYS A 357 -7.49 -15.06 -10.02
C LYS A 357 -7.61 -13.90 -9.04
N ILE A 358 -8.05 -14.22 -7.82
CA ILE A 358 -8.04 -13.32 -6.67
C ILE A 358 -7.29 -14.02 -5.55
N ASN A 359 -6.29 -13.37 -4.99
CA ASN A 359 -5.62 -13.81 -3.78
C ASN A 359 -6.22 -13.03 -2.60
N VAL A 360 -6.75 -13.74 -1.60
CA VAL A 360 -7.17 -13.16 -0.33
C VAL A 360 -6.11 -13.49 0.71
N ILE A 361 -5.31 -12.49 1.06
CA ILE A 361 -4.23 -12.55 2.04
C ILE A 361 -4.80 -12.12 3.41
N VAL A 362 -4.81 -13.05 4.36
CA VAL A 362 -5.29 -12.81 5.72
C VAL A 362 -4.10 -12.44 6.60
N SER A 363 -4.08 -11.20 7.09
CA SER A 363 -3.06 -10.69 8.00
C SER A 363 -3.28 -11.22 9.43
N LYS A 364 -2.19 -11.35 10.20
CA LYS A 364 -2.23 -11.61 11.65
C LYS A 364 -2.60 -10.37 12.47
N GLY A 365 -2.65 -9.21 11.84
CA GLY A 365 -3.07 -7.94 12.44
C GLY A 365 -3.83 -7.11 11.42
N ARG A 366 -3.49 -5.83 11.31
CA ARG A 366 -4.06 -4.96 10.28
C ARG A 366 -3.70 -5.45 8.87
N PRO A 367 -4.58 -5.28 7.87
CA PRO A 367 -4.29 -5.62 6.49
C PRO A 367 -3.03 -4.93 5.94
N LEU A 368 -2.72 -3.73 6.44
CA LEU A 368 -1.58 -2.93 6.03
C LEU A 368 -0.23 -3.54 6.46
N LEU A 369 -0.20 -4.27 7.58
CA LEU A 369 1.03 -4.81 8.18
C LEU A 369 1.90 -5.59 7.18
N PRO A 370 1.40 -6.60 6.43
CA PRO A 370 2.21 -7.31 5.44
C PRO A 370 2.66 -6.44 4.26
N ILE A 371 1.91 -5.39 3.91
CA ILE A 371 2.25 -4.50 2.78
C ILE A 371 3.52 -3.70 3.10
N LEU A 372 3.64 -3.21 4.32
CA LEU A 372 4.82 -2.46 4.80
C LEU A 372 6.11 -3.30 4.78
N GLN A 373 6.00 -4.63 4.62
CA GLN A 373 7.12 -5.56 4.62
C GLN A 373 7.51 -6.08 3.24
N PHE A 374 6.84 -5.58 2.19
CA PHE A 374 7.15 -6.00 0.85
C PHE A 374 8.61 -5.72 0.46
N HIS A 375 9.07 -6.44 -0.56
CA HIS A 375 10.45 -6.45 -0.99
C HIS A 375 10.89 -5.17 -1.71
N SER A 376 9.96 -4.32 -2.13
CA SER A 376 10.28 -3.04 -2.76
C SER A 376 9.12 -2.07 -2.64
N THR A 377 9.41 -0.77 -2.71
CA THR A 377 8.38 0.27 -2.56
C THR A 377 7.29 0.30 -3.64
N PRO A 378 7.50 -0.11 -4.92
CA PRO A 378 6.41 -0.13 -5.91
C PRO A 378 5.20 -0.97 -5.48
N VAL A 379 5.41 -2.04 -4.71
CA VAL A 379 4.33 -2.92 -4.25
C VAL A 379 3.80 -2.57 -2.86
N MET A 380 4.28 -1.48 -2.26
CA MET A 380 3.80 -1.00 -0.96
C MET A 380 2.59 -0.07 -1.07
N ASN A 381 2.22 0.33 -2.30
CA ASN A 381 1.04 1.12 -2.55
C ASN A 381 -0.22 0.27 -2.33
N TYR A 382 -1.32 0.90 -1.92
CA TYR A 382 -2.58 0.20 -1.71
C TYR A 382 -3.79 1.08 -2.06
N ILE A 383 -4.91 0.43 -2.37
CA ILE A 383 -6.21 1.09 -2.54
C ILE A 383 -7.08 0.65 -1.38
N ALA A 384 -7.57 1.61 -0.61
CA ALA A 384 -8.59 1.43 0.41
C ALA A 384 -9.96 1.82 -0.14
N HIS A 385 -11.02 1.63 0.66
CA HIS A 385 -12.37 2.05 0.28
C HIS A 385 -12.46 3.56 0.01
N HIS A 386 -11.56 4.35 0.59
CA HIS A 386 -11.56 5.80 0.50
C HIS A 386 -10.63 6.41 -0.55
N GLY A 387 -9.76 5.62 -1.18
CA GLY A 387 -8.85 6.14 -2.19
C GLY A 387 -7.59 5.32 -2.40
N LEU A 388 -6.69 5.87 -3.20
CA LEU A 388 -5.36 5.33 -3.45
C LEU A 388 -4.36 5.97 -2.48
N VAL A 389 -3.56 5.13 -1.82
CA VAL A 389 -2.47 5.56 -0.95
C VAL A 389 -1.14 5.07 -1.52
N SER A 390 -0.24 6.03 -1.76
CA SER A 390 1.13 5.79 -2.17
C SER A 390 2.04 6.07 -0.99
N LEU A 391 2.63 5.02 -0.41
CA LEU A 391 3.51 5.16 0.76
C LEU A 391 4.84 5.83 0.43
N TYR A 392 5.20 5.83 -0.85
CA TYR A 392 6.38 6.48 -1.38
C TYR A 392 6.01 7.21 -2.66
N ASP A 393 6.03 8.53 -2.64
CA ASP A 393 5.73 9.41 -3.77
C ASP A 393 6.58 9.12 -5.02
N ILE A 394 7.84 8.70 -4.85
CA ILE A 394 8.74 8.30 -5.94
C ILE A 394 8.16 7.19 -6.83
N THR A 395 7.25 6.35 -6.29
CA THR A 395 6.62 5.27 -7.06
C THR A 395 5.64 5.78 -8.11
N LEU A 396 5.15 7.02 -7.97
CA LEU A 396 4.36 7.70 -9.00
C LEU A 396 5.21 7.96 -10.25
N TYR A 397 6.52 8.13 -10.08
CA TYR A 397 7.47 8.42 -11.16
C TYR A 397 8.13 7.15 -11.73
N HIS A 398 7.54 5.97 -11.48
CA HIS A 398 8.12 4.67 -11.81
C HIS A 398 9.52 4.45 -11.20
N LEU A 399 9.79 5.03 -10.03
CA LEU A 399 11.00 4.76 -9.26
C LEU A 399 10.66 3.84 -8.08
N GLY A 400 11.57 2.95 -7.73
CA GLY A 400 11.37 2.00 -6.63
C GLY A 400 12.64 1.82 -5.81
N ILE A 401 12.48 1.63 -4.51
CA ILE A 401 13.59 1.31 -3.60
C ILE A 401 13.50 -0.16 -3.25
N ASN A 402 14.63 -0.85 -3.33
CA ASN A 402 14.75 -2.20 -2.83
C ASN A 402 14.67 -2.21 -1.30
N ASN A 403 13.83 -3.07 -0.72
CA ASN A 403 13.71 -3.27 0.73
C ASN A 403 14.50 -4.51 1.21
N TYR A 404 15.56 -4.85 0.47
CA TYR A 404 16.46 -5.96 0.75
C TYR A 404 17.90 -5.60 0.46
N VAL A 405 18.80 -5.88 1.41
CA VAL A 405 20.25 -5.78 1.19
C VAL A 405 20.74 -6.92 0.31
N ASN A 406 20.33 -8.16 0.61
CA ASN A 406 20.74 -9.36 -0.11
C ASN A 406 19.48 -10.18 -0.48
N PRO A 407 18.73 -9.77 -1.52
CA PRO A 407 17.48 -10.42 -1.86
C PRO A 407 17.71 -11.90 -2.25
N PRO A 408 16.96 -12.85 -1.68
CA PRO A 408 16.95 -14.23 -2.17
C PRO A 408 16.58 -14.30 -3.66
N ALA A 409 16.99 -15.35 -4.37
CA ALA A 409 16.78 -15.47 -5.83
C ALA A 409 15.33 -15.18 -6.28
N ARG A 410 14.33 -15.68 -5.53
CA ARG A 410 12.92 -15.43 -5.84
C ARG A 410 12.48 -13.98 -5.60
N VAL A 411 13.08 -13.29 -4.62
CA VAL A 411 12.87 -11.84 -4.44
C VAL A 411 13.52 -11.07 -5.59
N GLN A 412 14.71 -11.48 -6.04
CA GLN A 412 15.36 -10.91 -7.21
C GLN A 412 14.49 -11.05 -8.47
N GLU A 413 13.85 -12.21 -8.68
CA GLU A 413 12.88 -12.40 -9.76
C GLU A 413 11.69 -11.44 -9.66
N CYS A 414 11.23 -11.14 -8.45
CA CYS A 414 10.17 -10.14 -8.23
C CYS A 414 10.67 -8.73 -8.57
N ILE A 415 11.88 -8.35 -8.18
CA ILE A 415 12.49 -7.06 -8.53
C ILE A 415 12.59 -6.92 -10.06
N VAL A 416 13.16 -7.93 -10.74
CA VAL A 416 13.28 -7.97 -12.20
C VAL A 416 11.90 -7.95 -12.90
N LYS A 417 10.87 -8.52 -12.28
CA LYS A 417 9.49 -8.40 -12.77
C LYS A 417 9.03 -6.94 -12.78
N TYR A 418 9.35 -6.13 -11.77
CA TYR A 418 8.99 -4.71 -11.72
C TYR A 418 9.86 -3.83 -12.63
N GLU A 419 11.14 -4.15 -12.77
CA GLU A 419 12.00 -3.49 -13.78
C GLU A 419 11.43 -3.65 -15.19
N ARG A 420 11.00 -4.87 -15.55
CA ARG A 420 10.35 -5.15 -16.84
C ARG A 420 9.02 -4.43 -17.03
N ARG A 421 8.41 -3.95 -15.95
CA ARG A 421 7.17 -3.17 -15.96
C ARG A 421 7.41 -1.66 -16.07
N GLY A 422 8.67 -1.25 -16.21
CA GLY A 422 9.07 0.14 -16.40
C GLY A 422 9.60 0.82 -15.14
N PHE A 423 9.69 0.12 -14.01
CA PHE A 423 10.28 0.70 -12.81
C PHE A 423 11.79 0.76 -12.89
N GLU A 424 12.37 1.88 -12.47
CA GLU A 424 13.79 1.98 -12.17
C GLU A 424 13.98 1.61 -10.69
N MET A 425 14.67 0.49 -10.46
CA MET A 425 14.89 -0.04 -9.11
C MET A 425 16.23 0.47 -8.59
N TRP A 426 16.18 1.22 -7.49
CA TRP A 426 17.34 1.78 -6.82
C TRP A 426 17.79 0.89 -5.66
N ASP A 427 19.02 0.40 -5.76
CA ASP A 427 19.72 -0.26 -4.66
C ASP A 427 20.52 0.74 -3.82
N ARG A 428 20.90 1.88 -4.41
CA ARG A 428 21.59 3.00 -3.76
C ARG A 428 21.01 4.31 -4.25
N PHE A 429 20.92 5.28 -3.35
CA PHE A 429 20.61 6.66 -3.74
C PHE A 429 21.87 7.31 -4.30
N GLU A 430 21.94 7.41 -5.62
CA GLU A 430 22.98 8.20 -6.30
C GLU A 430 22.73 9.70 -6.13
N GLU A 431 21.47 10.09 -5.98
CA GLU A 431 21.07 11.49 -5.79
C GLU A 431 21.40 12.03 -4.40
N GLU A 432 21.54 13.34 -4.32
CA GLU A 432 21.67 14.05 -3.06
C GLU A 432 20.34 13.97 -2.31
N HIS A 433 20.30 13.07 -1.33
CA HIS A 433 19.24 13.00 -0.33
C HIS A 433 19.82 13.29 1.06
N THR A 434 18.99 13.79 1.95
CA THR A 434 19.30 13.98 3.36
C THR A 434 18.85 12.77 4.16
N CYS A 435 19.82 11.99 4.64
CA CYS A 435 19.52 10.76 5.38
C CYS A 435 18.63 11.05 6.59
N LYS A 436 17.65 10.17 6.82
CA LYS A 436 16.65 10.24 7.91
C LYS A 436 15.62 11.38 7.81
N ILE A 437 15.69 12.20 6.76
CA ILE A 437 14.75 13.31 6.53
C ILE A 437 13.90 13.04 5.31
N ASP A 438 14.51 12.64 4.20
CA ASP A 438 13.77 12.44 2.96
C ASP A 438 12.96 11.15 3.01
N GLY A 439 11.69 11.18 2.59
CA GLY A 439 10.80 10.01 2.65
C GLY A 439 11.28 8.82 1.84
N CYS A 440 12.07 9.05 0.78
CA CYS A 440 12.69 8.00 -0.01
C CYS A 440 13.92 7.39 0.68
N CYS A 441 14.53 8.04 1.67
CA CYS A 441 15.71 7.51 2.34
C CYS A 441 15.36 6.25 3.16
N PRO A 442 16.05 5.11 2.95
CA PRO A 442 15.83 3.88 3.70
C PRO A 442 16.00 4.00 5.22
N GLN A 443 16.74 5.02 5.69
CA GLN A 443 16.93 5.27 7.12
C GLN A 443 15.84 6.14 7.75
N THR A 444 14.99 6.76 6.94
CA THR A 444 13.89 7.58 7.45
C THR A 444 12.87 6.64 8.08
N ILE A 445 12.52 6.94 9.34
CA ILE A 445 11.39 6.30 10.00
C ILE A 445 10.14 6.96 9.43
N ARG A 446 9.39 6.17 8.66
CA ARG A 446 8.17 6.59 7.99
C ARG A 446 6.97 6.32 8.88
N SER A 447 5.92 7.09 8.67
CA SER A 447 4.62 6.93 9.33
C SER A 447 3.52 7.02 8.28
N LEU A 448 2.41 6.31 8.53
CA LEU A 448 1.24 6.41 7.66
C LEU A 448 0.71 7.85 7.58
N PHE A 449 1.05 8.70 8.55
CA PHE A 449 0.65 10.09 8.64
C PHE A 449 1.73 11.10 8.22
N ASP A 450 2.90 10.64 7.75
CA ASP A 450 3.96 11.56 7.32
C ASP A 450 3.65 12.28 6.00
N ARG A 451 4.46 13.31 5.70
CA ARG A 451 4.28 14.21 4.56
C ARG A 451 4.55 13.56 3.19
N ASP A 452 5.33 12.48 3.18
CA ASP A 452 5.78 11.81 1.97
C ASP A 452 4.84 10.64 1.58
N VAL A 453 3.82 10.36 2.40
CA VAL A 453 2.67 9.52 2.02
C VAL A 453 1.67 10.35 1.24
N VAL A 454 1.43 9.97 -0.01
CA VAL A 454 0.46 10.63 -0.89
C VAL A 454 -0.86 9.88 -0.84
N HIS A 455 -1.95 10.59 -0.58
CA HIS A 455 -3.30 10.04 -0.54
C HIS A 455 -4.20 10.78 -1.53
N PHE A 456 -4.73 10.05 -2.51
CA PHE A 456 -5.72 10.53 -3.46
C PHE A 456 -7.09 9.98 -3.10
N ARG A 457 -7.96 10.82 -2.54
CA ARG A 457 -9.31 10.43 -2.09
C ARG A 457 -10.25 10.20 -3.27
N PHE A 458 -11.19 9.27 -3.11
CA PHE A 458 -12.31 9.17 -4.04
C PHE A 458 -13.29 10.35 -3.85
N PRO A 459 -14.03 10.74 -4.91
CA PRO A 459 -14.85 11.96 -4.91
C PRO A 459 -15.85 12.05 -3.76
N GLU A 460 -16.43 10.92 -3.35
CA GLU A 460 -17.44 10.88 -2.28
C GLU A 460 -16.86 11.19 -0.89
N LEU A 461 -15.53 11.14 -0.74
CA LEU A 461 -14.83 11.28 0.53
C LEU A 461 -13.81 12.42 0.50
N SER A 462 -13.80 13.25 -0.55
CA SER A 462 -12.85 14.36 -0.74
C SER A 462 -12.93 15.43 0.35
N ASP A 463 -14.02 15.49 1.10
CA ASP A 463 -14.21 16.47 2.16
C ASP A 463 -13.73 15.96 3.53
N ILE A 464 -13.46 14.64 3.66
CA ILE A 464 -13.01 14.03 4.93
C ILE A 464 -11.49 14.10 5.04
N PRO A 465 -10.91 14.73 6.07
CA PRO A 465 -9.46 14.89 6.20
C PRO A 465 -8.69 13.56 6.11
N HIS A 466 -7.53 13.58 5.43
CA HIS A 466 -6.69 12.37 5.23
C HIS A 466 -6.36 11.64 6.54
N ALA A 467 -6.11 12.38 7.63
CA ALA A 467 -5.79 11.80 8.92
C ALA A 467 -6.95 10.97 9.50
N VAL A 468 -8.20 11.42 9.31
CA VAL A 468 -9.40 10.72 9.80
C VAL A 468 -9.58 9.40 9.04
N LEU A 469 -9.46 9.44 7.72
CA LEU A 469 -9.58 8.26 6.87
C LEU A 469 -8.48 7.23 7.18
N ARG A 470 -7.21 7.66 7.20
CA ARG A 470 -6.07 6.77 7.48
C ARG A 470 -6.08 6.19 8.90
N LYS A 471 -6.61 6.93 9.89
CA LYS A 471 -6.75 6.43 11.27
C LYS A 471 -7.67 5.19 11.35
N SER A 472 -8.61 5.04 10.42
CA SER A 472 -9.43 3.82 10.36
C SER A 472 -8.63 2.57 9.95
N GLU A 473 -7.60 2.75 9.12
CA GLU A 473 -6.73 1.69 8.62
C GLU A 473 -5.73 1.24 9.69
N ALA A 474 -5.13 2.22 10.37
CA ALA A 474 -4.27 2.03 11.53
C ALA A 474 -4.17 3.34 12.34
N GLU A 475 -4.30 3.25 13.65
CA GLU A 475 -3.98 4.33 14.58
C GLU A 475 -2.47 4.59 14.65
N ILE A 476 -1.67 3.52 14.56
CA ILE A 476 -0.21 3.56 14.51
C ILE A 476 0.22 2.70 13.33
N ALA A 477 1.00 3.26 12.41
CA ALA A 477 1.69 2.51 11.37
C ALA A 477 3.02 3.20 11.08
N VAL A 478 4.11 2.61 11.59
CA VAL A 478 5.47 3.16 11.53
C VAL A 478 6.41 2.11 10.96
N TRP A 479 7.25 2.48 10.02
CA TRP A 479 8.18 1.54 9.41
C TRP A 479 9.50 2.18 9.00
N ARG A 480 10.50 1.34 8.73
CA ARG A 480 11.77 1.71 8.13
C ARG A 480 12.23 0.60 7.19
N LEU A 481 12.77 0.97 6.03
CA LEU A 481 13.29 0.02 5.05
C LEU A 481 14.57 -0.67 5.57
N ALA A 482 14.85 -1.87 5.08
CA ALA A 482 16.01 -2.68 5.46
C ALA A 482 17.32 -2.25 4.77
N THR A 483 17.25 -1.37 3.77
CA THR A 483 18.41 -0.95 2.95
C THR A 483 19.15 0.27 3.51
N GLY A 484 19.05 0.53 4.81
CA GLY A 484 19.72 1.65 5.50
C GLY A 484 21.23 1.70 5.28
N MET A 485 21.90 0.54 5.16
CA MET A 485 23.34 0.47 4.91
C MET A 485 23.77 0.95 3.51
N MET A 486 22.83 1.18 2.61
CA MET A 486 23.09 1.70 1.26
C MET A 486 23.03 3.22 1.19
N CYS A 487 22.68 3.89 2.29
CA CYS A 487 22.74 5.34 2.41
C CYS A 487 24.15 5.87 2.66
N LYS A 488 24.37 7.16 2.39
CA LYS A 488 25.65 7.86 2.64
C LYS A 488 26.07 7.74 4.11
N ALA A 489 25.13 7.91 5.03
CA ALA A 489 25.35 7.79 6.47
C ALA A 489 25.05 6.37 6.96
N THR A 490 25.80 5.36 6.50
CA THR A 490 25.53 3.93 6.78
C THR A 490 25.12 3.67 8.23
N THR A 491 23.98 3.00 8.44
CA THR A 491 23.65 2.44 9.75
C THR A 491 24.27 1.05 9.88
N ASN A 492 24.57 0.64 11.11
CA ASN A 492 25.08 -0.70 11.41
C ASN A 492 23.98 -1.78 11.40
N ASP A 493 22.73 -1.40 11.11
CA ASP A 493 21.62 -2.32 10.99
C ASP A 493 21.23 -2.53 9.52
N ASP A 494 21.12 -3.80 9.15
CA ASP A 494 20.47 -4.30 7.93
C ASP A 494 18.99 -4.59 8.15
N ALA A 495 18.50 -4.38 9.38
CA ALA A 495 17.14 -4.69 9.77
C ALA A 495 16.20 -3.50 9.51
N GLY A 496 15.21 -3.70 8.64
CA GLY A 496 14.02 -2.85 8.63
C GLY A 496 13.14 -3.16 9.84
N PHE A 497 12.08 -2.38 10.05
CA PHE A 497 11.06 -2.73 11.03
C PHE A 497 9.70 -2.20 10.60
N VAL A 498 8.65 -2.77 11.17
CA VAL A 498 7.28 -2.32 11.05
C VAL A 498 6.58 -2.40 12.40
N ILE A 499 5.79 -1.39 12.73
CA ILE A 499 4.92 -1.33 13.90
C ILE A 499 3.53 -0.94 13.41
N CYS A 500 2.49 -1.70 13.77
CA CYS A 500 1.11 -1.37 13.40
C CYS A 500 0.10 -1.66 14.54
N ASP A 501 -0.54 -0.60 15.08
CA ASP A 501 -1.49 -0.48 16.22
C ASP A 501 -1.07 -1.06 17.57
N ALA A 502 -0.53 -2.27 17.58
CA ALA A 502 0.09 -2.92 18.73
C ALA A 502 1.03 -4.07 18.31
N ASN A 503 1.00 -4.44 17.02
CA ASN A 503 1.82 -5.50 16.47
C ASN A 503 3.16 -4.92 16.03
N TYR A 504 4.22 -5.37 16.70
CA TYR A 504 5.60 -5.03 16.37
C TYR A 504 6.26 -6.19 15.62
N THR A 505 6.76 -5.90 14.42
CA THR A 505 7.49 -6.88 13.61
C THR A 505 8.84 -6.33 13.19
N VAL A 506 9.91 -7.01 13.61
CA VAL A 506 11.27 -6.72 13.13
C VAL A 506 11.47 -7.39 11.78
N LEU A 507 11.89 -6.62 10.77
CA LEU A 507 12.35 -7.19 9.51
C LEU A 507 13.79 -7.67 9.69
N ARG A 508 13.99 -8.80 10.37
CA ARG A 508 15.29 -9.48 10.38
C ARG A 508 15.41 -10.28 9.10
N ARG A 509 16.23 -9.85 8.14
CA ARG A 509 16.39 -10.53 6.85
C ARG A 509 17.83 -10.64 6.41
#